data_AF-A0A350XIA0-F1
#
_entry.id   AF-A0A350XIA0-F1
#
_cell.length_a   1.000
_cell.length_b   1.000
_cell.length_c   1.000
_cell.angle_alpha   90.00
_cell.angle_beta   90.00
_cell.angle_gamma   90.00
#
_symmetry.space_group_name_H-M   'P 1'
#
loop_
_entity.id
_entity.type
_entity.pdbx_description
1 polymer ?
#
loop_
_entity_poly.entity_id
_entity_poly.type
_entity_poly.pdbx_seq_one_letter_code
_entity_poly.pdbx_strand_id
1 'polypeptide(L)'
;MENKQWLIDGFLVSFSTLIVGGTTLFISANNAPIVLAGSIAGASTGVAILAKRREYQSREEKLQLRQVVSSLAKLEELMVSVKGQIDQLPCQSPSLLNPSPGAKKSPGSENGSLEAALTITPPLEVISEQNSDSVTEVIAWLNARNFNVEKYRHIQEVDDIFDKLAIFMGERYSSIKPLYKQIKYHLQFGTRFRLNLSGKSKEQINNCAQFGTLLKNSSFLSEYHYFSSQKVIVATPQRMGDMINFFNGGWFERFVYQQVCDLLSSHGLQYQFLINPRGVFANTDDFELDLLFLVESQPLWIECKSGDEYNSYLLKYSSHRQKLGVPVSLAFLVILDLPDSQARNYTNIWNITVVNQNQLIAAIAAALGLPESQETPQVNQFAIVPPGSLLTFLNKKHLRPLPEYRQSVISELIDLLIEPERPITLSQVEVILAEKLAEPLGISKTKLHDILNAVLRSNCLLNDRGEIVISFAETISNLVSSELLFLDKKCIENYAFAVLAANPNYFENIDNVRDFEQTVGGEIPNLETIEQLKSKALNQS
;
A
#
# COMPACT_ATOMS: atom_id res chain seq x y z
N MET A 1 -0.12 -15.02 -67.67
CA MET A 1 -0.93 -14.35 -66.63
C MET A 1 -0.41 -14.80 -65.28
N GLU A 2 0.83 -14.49 -64.92
CA GLU A 2 1.35 -13.17 -64.49
C GLU A 2 0.76 -12.67 -63.17
N ASN A 3 1.69 -12.36 -62.27
CA ASN A 3 1.71 -11.21 -61.37
C ASN A 3 0.49 -11.00 -60.46
N LYS A 4 0.65 -11.36 -59.18
CA LYS A 4 0.52 -10.44 -58.02
C LYS A 4 0.54 -11.22 -56.69
N GLN A 5 1.71 -11.72 -56.29
CA GLN A 5 1.91 -12.16 -54.89
C GLN A 5 3.12 -11.50 -54.21
N TRP A 6 3.84 -10.60 -54.91
CA TRP A 6 5.00 -9.89 -54.35
C TRP A 6 4.63 -8.55 -53.67
N LEU A 7 3.43 -8.01 -53.91
CA LEU A 7 3.08 -6.63 -53.52
C LEU A 7 2.42 -6.48 -52.14
N ILE A 8 2.21 -7.58 -51.39
CA ILE A 8 1.60 -7.50 -50.05
C ILE A 8 2.64 -7.68 -48.94
N ASP A 9 3.78 -8.34 -49.21
CA ASP A 9 4.86 -8.49 -48.21
C ASP A 9 5.86 -7.31 -48.19
N GLY A 10 5.70 -6.34 -49.09
CA GLY A 10 6.59 -5.18 -49.24
C GLY A 10 6.17 -3.90 -48.52
N PHE A 11 5.00 -3.85 -47.86
CA PHE A 11 4.43 -2.60 -47.34
C PHE A 11 4.41 -2.45 -45.80
N LEU A 12 4.99 -3.40 -45.05
CA LEU A 12 5.07 -3.37 -43.58
C LEU A 12 6.50 -3.51 -43.02
N VAL A 13 7.52 -3.11 -43.78
CA VAL A 13 8.92 -3.05 -43.30
C VAL A 13 9.55 -1.64 -43.39
N SER A 14 8.82 -0.63 -43.89
CA SER A 14 9.42 0.68 -44.19
C SER A 14 8.99 1.84 -43.26
N PHE A 15 8.93 1.63 -41.94
CA PHE A 15 8.81 2.78 -41.01
C PHE A 15 9.55 2.71 -39.67
N SER A 16 10.63 1.94 -39.50
CA SER A 16 11.40 2.01 -38.23
C SER A 16 12.91 1.78 -38.32
N THR A 17 13.55 2.30 -39.37
CA THR A 17 15.02 2.47 -39.38
C THR A 17 15.37 3.84 -39.94
N LEU A 18 15.08 4.89 -39.17
CA LEU A 18 15.67 6.20 -39.42
C LEU A 18 15.79 7.04 -38.14
N ILE A 19 16.54 6.60 -37.12
CA ILE A 19 17.44 7.44 -36.30
C ILE A 19 18.50 6.51 -35.66
N VAL A 20 19.61 6.28 -36.34
CA VAL A 20 20.90 6.07 -35.68
C VAL A 20 21.89 6.94 -36.44
N GLY A 21 22.28 8.05 -35.81
CA GLY A 21 23.32 8.93 -36.32
C GLY A 21 24.61 8.15 -36.55
N GLY A 22 25.21 8.37 -37.72
CA GLY A 22 26.46 7.73 -38.10
C GLY A 22 27.66 8.30 -37.34
N THR A 23 28.66 7.43 -37.17
CA THR A 23 30.04 7.84 -37.28
C THR A 23 30.70 6.92 -38.30
N THR A 24 31.09 7.51 -39.42
CA THR A 24 31.93 6.95 -40.47
C THR A 24 33.34 6.65 -39.94
N LEU A 25 33.87 5.48 -40.25
CA LEU A 25 35.31 5.23 -40.24
C LEU A 25 35.64 4.36 -41.46
N PHE A 26 36.13 5.03 -42.51
CA PHE A 26 36.83 4.41 -43.63
C PHE A 26 38.25 4.10 -43.18
N ILE A 27 38.70 2.84 -43.23
CA ILE A 27 40.10 2.50 -43.51
C ILE A 27 40.18 1.29 -44.45
N SER A 28 40.99 1.49 -45.49
CA SER A 28 41.36 0.63 -46.61
C SER A 28 42.11 -0.65 -46.20
N ALA A 29 42.05 -1.65 -47.08
CA ALA A 29 42.83 -2.89 -47.03
C ALA A 29 44.36 -2.64 -47.13
N ASN A 30 45.15 -3.31 -46.27
CA ASN A 30 46.32 -4.12 -46.63
C ASN A 30 47.04 -4.75 -45.41
N ASN A 31 47.33 -6.05 -45.52
CA ASN A 31 48.43 -6.84 -44.94
C ASN A 31 48.91 -6.61 -43.48
N ALA A 32 48.47 -7.48 -42.56
CA ALA A 32 49.29 -8.30 -41.63
C ALA A 32 48.42 -8.82 -40.45
N PRO A 33 48.67 -10.04 -39.93
CA PRO A 33 47.78 -10.66 -38.96
C PRO A 33 48.10 -10.17 -37.55
N ILE A 34 47.11 -9.55 -36.89
CA ILE A 34 47.14 -9.35 -35.44
C ILE A 34 45.97 -10.14 -34.85
N VAL A 35 46.32 -11.16 -34.09
CA VAL A 35 45.41 -11.97 -33.29
C VAL A 35 44.72 -11.06 -32.28
N LEU A 36 43.40 -10.88 -32.42
CA LEU A 36 42.54 -10.35 -31.37
C LEU A 36 41.45 -11.39 -31.07
N ALA A 37 41.65 -12.12 -29.98
CA ALA A 37 40.62 -12.95 -29.39
C ALA A 37 39.52 -12.02 -28.83
N GLY A 38 38.34 -12.05 -29.46
CA GLY A 38 37.19 -11.23 -29.07
C GLY A 38 35.86 -11.85 -29.53
N SER A 39 35.24 -12.63 -28.64
CA SER A 39 33.79 -12.65 -28.37
C SER A 39 32.80 -12.90 -29.52
N ILE A 40 32.67 -14.14 -30.01
CA ILE A 40 31.48 -14.62 -30.76
C ILE A 40 30.37 -15.09 -29.79
N ALA A 41 30.00 -14.25 -28.82
CA ALA A 41 28.98 -14.61 -27.81
C ALA A 41 27.76 -13.67 -27.78
N GLY A 42 27.60 -12.79 -28.77
CA GLY A 42 26.53 -11.78 -28.81
C GLY A 42 25.34 -12.10 -29.72
N ALA A 43 25.52 -12.89 -30.79
CA ALA A 43 24.49 -13.03 -31.83
C ALA A 43 23.59 -14.27 -31.66
N SER A 44 24.06 -15.34 -31.02
CA SER A 44 23.30 -16.60 -30.87
C SER A 44 22.25 -16.54 -29.75
N THR A 45 22.53 -15.81 -28.66
CA THR A 45 21.60 -15.69 -27.52
C THR A 45 20.39 -14.82 -27.84
N GLY A 46 20.56 -13.75 -28.66
CA GLY A 46 19.47 -12.86 -29.06
C GLY A 46 18.43 -13.55 -29.96
N VAL A 47 18.88 -14.38 -30.90
CA VAL A 47 17.98 -15.13 -31.80
C VAL A 47 17.22 -16.23 -31.03
N ALA A 48 17.88 -16.92 -30.09
CA ALA A 48 17.22 -17.92 -29.23
C ALA A 48 16.19 -17.29 -28.28
N ILE A 49 16.46 -16.10 -27.73
CA ILE A 49 15.50 -15.36 -26.88
C ILE A 49 14.29 -14.88 -27.70
N LEU A 50 14.49 -14.39 -28.92
CA LEU A 50 13.40 -13.95 -29.80
C LEU A 50 12.58 -15.14 -30.33
N ALA A 51 13.21 -16.27 -30.65
CA ALA A 51 12.52 -17.51 -31.04
C ALA A 51 11.68 -18.07 -29.89
N LYS A 52 12.24 -18.08 -28.66
CA LYS A 52 11.52 -18.53 -27.46
C LYS A 52 10.37 -17.58 -27.09
N ARG A 53 10.52 -16.27 -27.30
CA ARG A 53 9.46 -15.27 -27.10
C ARG A 53 8.29 -15.45 -28.08
N ARG A 54 8.58 -15.76 -29.36
CA ARG A 54 7.53 -16.13 -30.35
C ARG A 54 6.84 -17.44 -30.01
N GLU A 55 7.57 -18.42 -29.47
CA GLU A 55 6.98 -19.70 -29.06
C GLU A 55 6.06 -19.54 -27.85
N TYR A 56 6.43 -18.68 -26.89
CA TYR A 56 5.56 -18.32 -25.75
C TYR A 56 4.30 -17.60 -26.20
N GLN A 57 4.40 -16.59 -27.07
CA GLN A 57 3.23 -15.88 -27.60
C GLN A 57 2.30 -16.82 -28.38
N SER A 58 2.84 -17.72 -29.21
CA SER A 58 2.04 -18.70 -29.95
C SER A 58 1.35 -19.73 -29.03
N ARG A 59 1.97 -20.09 -27.89
CA ARG A 59 1.34 -20.97 -26.89
C ARG A 59 0.23 -20.27 -26.13
N GLU A 60 0.41 -18.99 -25.83
CA GLU A 60 -0.56 -18.16 -25.13
C GLU A 60 -1.80 -17.89 -26.00
N GLU A 61 -1.59 -17.56 -27.28
CA GLU A 61 -2.67 -17.46 -28.28
C GLU A 61 -3.42 -18.77 -28.45
N LYS A 62 -2.72 -19.92 -28.50
CA LYS A 62 -3.37 -21.24 -28.56
C LYS A 62 -4.17 -21.57 -27.30
N LEU A 63 -3.75 -21.08 -26.13
CA LEU A 63 -4.46 -21.28 -24.88
C LEU A 63 -5.74 -20.42 -24.83
N GLN A 64 -5.64 -19.16 -25.26
CA GLN A 64 -6.77 -18.25 -25.41
C GLN A 64 -7.78 -18.80 -26.43
N LEU A 65 -7.31 -19.30 -27.57
CA LEU A 65 -8.16 -19.92 -28.59
C LEU A 65 -8.91 -21.14 -28.03
N ARG A 66 -8.23 -21.98 -27.24
CA ARG A 66 -8.88 -23.14 -26.56
C ARG A 66 -9.92 -22.71 -25.54
N GLN A 67 -9.65 -21.64 -24.78
CA GLN A 67 -10.64 -21.06 -23.86
C GLN A 67 -11.87 -20.55 -24.61
N VAL A 68 -11.69 -19.79 -25.69
CA VAL A 68 -12.79 -19.28 -26.52
C VAL A 68 -13.61 -20.43 -27.11
N VAL A 69 -12.96 -21.47 -27.66
CA VAL A 69 -13.66 -22.66 -28.19
C VAL A 69 -14.44 -23.39 -27.09
N SER A 70 -13.90 -23.49 -25.87
CA SER A 70 -14.61 -24.11 -24.74
C SER A 70 -15.82 -23.28 -24.28
N SER A 71 -15.72 -21.95 -24.35
CA SER A 71 -16.83 -21.05 -24.02
C SER A 71 -17.93 -21.09 -25.08
N LEU A 72 -17.56 -21.22 -26.36
CA LEU A 72 -18.52 -21.40 -27.45
C LEU A 72 -19.30 -22.72 -27.31
N ALA A 73 -18.62 -23.82 -26.97
CA ALA A 73 -19.29 -25.10 -26.72
C ALA A 73 -20.30 -25.04 -25.55
N LYS A 74 -19.95 -24.32 -24.47
CA LYS A 74 -20.88 -24.08 -23.34
C LYS A 74 -22.07 -23.20 -23.72
N LEU A 75 -21.88 -22.22 -24.59
CA LEU A 75 -22.97 -21.39 -25.11
C LEU A 75 -23.94 -22.21 -25.97
N GLU A 76 -23.42 -23.11 -26.82
CA GLU A 76 -24.27 -24.02 -27.61
C GLU A 76 -25.10 -24.94 -26.70
N GLU A 77 -24.50 -25.50 -25.65
CA GLU A 77 -25.20 -26.33 -24.66
C GLU A 77 -26.32 -25.55 -23.94
N LEU A 78 -26.05 -24.29 -23.56
CA LEU A 78 -27.04 -23.39 -22.97
C LEU A 78 -28.16 -23.03 -23.95
N MET A 79 -27.84 -22.80 -25.22
CA MET A 79 -28.87 -22.51 -26.24
C MET A 79 -29.80 -23.71 -26.45
N VAL A 80 -29.27 -24.93 -26.43
CA VAL A 80 -30.07 -26.17 -26.51
C VAL A 80 -30.97 -26.30 -25.27
N SER A 81 -30.45 -25.99 -24.08
CA SER A 81 -31.21 -26.02 -22.83
C SER A 81 -32.36 -25.00 -22.82
N VAL A 82 -32.09 -23.76 -23.20
CA VAL A 82 -33.09 -22.68 -23.26
C VAL A 82 -34.15 -22.98 -24.32
N LYS A 83 -33.77 -23.53 -25.47
CA LYS A 83 -34.72 -23.94 -26.51
C LYS A 83 -35.65 -25.06 -26.01
N GLY A 84 -35.10 -26.04 -25.28
CA GLY A 84 -35.90 -27.08 -24.62
C GLY A 84 -36.86 -26.54 -23.56
N GLN A 85 -36.51 -25.45 -22.87
CA GLN A 85 -37.40 -24.78 -21.92
C GLN A 85 -38.51 -23.98 -22.61
N ILE A 86 -38.22 -23.35 -23.75
CA ILE A 86 -39.20 -22.60 -24.55
C ILE A 86 -40.24 -23.55 -25.17
N ASP A 87 -39.82 -24.73 -25.64
CA ASP A 87 -40.71 -25.74 -26.22
C ASP A 87 -41.63 -26.42 -25.17
N GLN A 88 -41.37 -26.21 -23.86
CA GLN A 88 -42.18 -26.73 -22.75
C GLN A 88 -43.16 -25.71 -22.14
N LEU A 89 -43.21 -24.48 -22.66
CA LEU A 89 -44.18 -23.48 -22.19
C LEU A 89 -45.56 -23.73 -22.82
N PRO A 90 -46.63 -23.97 -22.04
CA PRO A 90 -47.98 -24.08 -22.58
C PRO A 90 -48.50 -22.69 -22.99
N CYS A 91 -48.94 -22.55 -24.24
CA CYS A 91 -49.71 -21.38 -24.68
C CYS A 91 -51.08 -21.37 -23.99
N GLN A 92 -51.27 -20.53 -22.98
CA GLN A 92 -52.61 -20.12 -22.53
C GLN A 92 -52.69 -18.59 -22.40
N SER A 93 -53.61 -18.01 -23.18
CA SER A 93 -54.00 -16.60 -23.17
C SER A 93 -54.71 -16.22 -21.86
N PRO A 94 -54.56 -15.00 -21.34
CA PRO A 94 -55.12 -14.63 -20.04
C PRO A 94 -56.58 -14.17 -20.15
N SER A 95 -57.46 -14.80 -19.36
CA SER A 95 -58.82 -14.33 -19.09
C SER A 95 -58.94 -13.84 -17.64
N LEU A 96 -59.55 -12.66 -17.49
CA LEU A 96 -59.73 -11.88 -16.26
C LEU A 96 -60.75 -12.48 -15.26
N LEU A 97 -60.58 -12.13 -13.97
CA LEU A 97 -61.57 -11.86 -12.88
C LEU A 97 -61.33 -12.62 -11.55
N ASN A 98 -60.73 -11.91 -10.56
CA ASN A 98 -61.23 -11.53 -9.22
C ASN A 98 -61.90 -12.56 -8.23
N PRO A 99 -62.00 -12.26 -6.90
CA PRO A 99 -61.36 -13.09 -5.85
C PRO A 99 -62.24 -13.59 -4.68
N SER A 100 -61.59 -14.38 -3.78
CA SER A 100 -61.87 -14.64 -2.34
C SER A 100 -62.94 -15.70 -1.94
N PRO A 101 -63.02 -16.16 -0.67
CA PRO A 101 -61.99 -16.64 0.29
C PRO A 101 -62.42 -17.95 1.04
N GLY A 102 -61.53 -18.61 1.81
CA GLY A 102 -62.01 -19.56 2.84
C GLY A 102 -61.07 -20.66 3.37
N ALA A 103 -60.43 -20.37 4.50
CA ALA A 103 -60.32 -21.20 5.72
C ALA A 103 -59.99 -22.72 5.70
N LYS A 104 -58.92 -23.02 6.45
CA LYS A 104 -58.79 -24.02 7.55
C LYS A 104 -58.22 -25.44 7.26
N LYS A 105 -57.17 -25.70 8.06
CA LYS A 105 -56.80 -26.92 8.82
C LYS A 105 -55.87 -27.97 8.18
N SER A 106 -54.67 -28.03 8.77
CA SER A 106 -53.72 -29.15 8.98
C SER A 106 -54.38 -30.32 9.77
N PRO A 107 -53.77 -31.53 10.00
CA PRO A 107 -52.33 -31.82 10.23
C PRO A 107 -51.76 -33.23 9.86
N GLY A 108 -50.45 -33.42 10.12
CA GLY A 108 -49.75 -34.71 10.30
C GLY A 108 -49.09 -35.28 9.02
N SER A 109 -47.91 -35.89 9.01
CA SER A 109 -47.02 -36.39 10.07
C SER A 109 -45.65 -36.73 9.43
N GLU A 110 -44.58 -36.35 10.14
CA GLU A 110 -43.33 -37.06 10.43
C GLU A 110 -42.49 -37.92 9.41
N ASN A 111 -41.17 -37.66 9.54
CA ASN A 111 -39.99 -38.56 9.56
C ASN A 111 -39.13 -38.76 8.30
N GLY A 112 -37.83 -38.49 8.47
CA GLY A 112 -36.76 -38.94 7.55
C GLY A 112 -35.45 -38.15 7.66
N SER A 113 -34.66 -38.42 8.70
CA SER A 113 -33.35 -37.87 9.03
C SER A 113 -32.23 -38.22 8.04
N LEU A 114 -31.24 -37.33 7.88
CA LEU A 114 -29.78 -37.47 8.18
C LEU A 114 -28.84 -36.70 7.24
N GLU A 115 -27.90 -36.01 7.90
CA GLU A 115 -26.52 -35.66 7.53
C GLU A 115 -26.27 -34.64 6.39
N ALA A 116 -25.85 -33.42 6.72
CA ALA A 116 -24.51 -32.98 7.17
C ALA A 116 -23.56 -32.66 6.00
N ALA A 117 -23.53 -31.37 5.64
CA ALA A 117 -22.36 -30.75 5.04
C ALA A 117 -22.24 -29.33 5.63
N LEU A 118 -21.34 -29.18 6.59
CA LEU A 118 -20.87 -27.92 7.14
C LEU A 118 -20.27 -27.07 6.01
N THR A 119 -21.08 -26.20 5.44
CA THR A 119 -20.61 -25.09 4.63
C THR A 119 -20.73 -23.87 5.52
N ILE A 120 -19.60 -23.41 6.07
CA ILE A 120 -19.51 -22.11 6.72
C ILE A 120 -19.54 -21.07 5.58
N THR A 121 -20.74 -20.73 5.14
CA THR A 121 -21.01 -19.45 4.48
C THR A 121 -20.99 -18.38 5.58
N PRO A 122 -20.27 -17.26 5.42
CA PRO A 122 -20.39 -16.16 6.36
C PRO A 122 -21.85 -15.65 6.34
N PRO A 123 -22.43 -15.26 7.50
CA PRO A 123 -23.81 -14.82 7.56
C PRO A 123 -24.01 -13.54 6.75
N LEU A 124 -25.09 -13.49 5.97
CA LEU A 124 -25.69 -12.24 5.51
C LEU A 124 -26.09 -11.44 6.76
N GLU A 125 -25.33 -10.38 7.07
CA GLU A 125 -25.74 -9.45 8.11
C GLU A 125 -26.56 -8.31 7.52
N VAL A 126 -27.79 -8.28 8.01
CA VAL A 126 -28.76 -7.20 7.97
C VAL A 126 -28.19 -5.99 8.71
N ILE A 127 -28.52 -4.81 8.17
CA ILE A 127 -28.18 -3.45 8.61
C ILE A 127 -28.07 -3.34 10.14
N SER A 128 -26.88 -3.02 10.63
CA SER A 128 -26.65 -2.55 12.00
C SER A 128 -26.50 -1.03 12.02
N GLU A 129 -27.43 -0.36 12.68
CA GLU A 129 -27.66 1.10 12.74
C GLU A 129 -26.67 1.86 13.65
N GLN A 130 -25.36 1.73 13.45
CA GLN A 130 -24.38 2.48 14.27
C GLN A 130 -23.37 3.30 13.46
N ASN A 131 -23.52 3.41 12.14
CA ASN A 131 -22.72 4.30 11.28
C ASN A 131 -23.55 5.00 10.16
N SER A 132 -24.89 5.00 10.26
CA SER A 132 -25.79 5.32 9.13
C SER A 132 -25.80 6.78 8.68
N ASP A 133 -25.48 7.73 9.56
CA ASP A 133 -25.74 9.14 9.24
C ASP A 133 -24.63 9.76 8.37
N SER A 134 -23.40 9.23 8.41
CA SER A 134 -22.21 9.81 7.75
C SER A 134 -21.96 9.37 6.31
N VAL A 135 -22.66 8.35 5.81
CA VAL A 135 -22.54 7.86 4.41
C VAL A 135 -23.72 8.33 3.55
N THR A 136 -24.80 8.78 4.21
CA THR A 136 -26.07 9.10 3.57
C THR A 136 -25.93 10.25 2.56
N GLU A 137 -25.08 11.26 2.79
CA GLU A 137 -24.98 12.38 1.83
C GLU A 137 -24.23 12.00 0.56
N VAL A 138 -23.18 11.16 0.64
CA VAL A 138 -22.45 10.68 -0.55
C VAL A 138 -23.37 9.82 -1.42
N ILE A 139 -24.14 8.93 -0.80
CA ILE A 139 -25.14 8.12 -1.50
C ILE A 139 -26.23 9.01 -2.11
N ALA A 140 -26.75 9.99 -1.36
CA ALA A 140 -27.75 10.93 -1.87
C ALA A 140 -27.22 11.74 -3.06
N TRP A 141 -25.96 12.18 -3.01
CA TRP A 141 -25.30 12.91 -4.08
C TRP A 141 -25.17 12.07 -5.36
N LEU A 142 -24.86 10.78 -5.23
CA LEU A 142 -24.81 9.82 -6.35
C LEU A 142 -26.20 9.54 -6.91
N ASN A 143 -27.19 9.31 -6.05
CA ASN A 143 -28.57 9.07 -6.46
C ASN A 143 -29.16 10.26 -7.23
N ALA A 144 -28.84 11.49 -6.82
CA ALA A 144 -29.23 12.72 -7.53
C ALA A 144 -28.65 12.80 -8.97
N ARG A 145 -27.64 11.99 -9.29
CA ARG A 145 -27.01 11.85 -10.61
C ARG A 145 -27.41 10.57 -11.33
N ASN A 146 -28.49 9.94 -10.89
CA ASN A 146 -28.99 8.67 -11.42
C ASN A 146 -27.98 7.53 -11.31
N PHE A 147 -27.06 7.58 -10.34
CA PHE A 147 -26.17 6.48 -10.00
C PHE A 147 -26.69 5.79 -8.76
N ASN A 148 -27.31 4.63 -8.93
CA ASN A 148 -27.86 3.86 -7.82
C ASN A 148 -26.75 2.98 -7.22
N VAL A 149 -26.34 3.28 -5.98
CA VAL A 149 -25.31 2.52 -5.26
C VAL A 149 -25.92 1.19 -4.81
N GLU A 150 -25.39 0.09 -5.29
CA GLU A 150 -25.83 -1.26 -4.92
C GLU A 150 -25.00 -1.83 -3.77
N LYS A 151 -23.69 -1.58 -3.79
CA LYS A 151 -22.71 -2.08 -2.82
C LYS A 151 -21.60 -1.06 -2.64
N TYR A 152 -21.00 -1.04 -1.47
CA TYR A 152 -19.77 -0.32 -1.20
C TYR A 152 -19.02 -1.04 -0.09
N ARG A 153 -17.74 -0.73 0.06
CA ARG A 153 -16.89 -1.36 1.08
C ARG A 153 -16.96 -0.59 2.39
N HIS A 154 -17.21 -1.31 3.48
CA HIS A 154 -17.08 -0.80 4.84
C HIS A 154 -15.65 -0.99 5.37
N ILE A 155 -15.21 -0.06 6.21
CA ILE A 155 -13.94 -0.18 6.93
C ILE A 155 -14.11 -1.24 8.03
N GLN A 156 -13.17 -2.17 8.09
CA GLN A 156 -13.15 -3.28 9.05
C GLN A 156 -11.83 -3.28 9.83
N GLU A 157 -11.77 -3.88 11.03
CA GLU A 157 -10.53 -3.95 11.83
C GLU A 157 -9.35 -4.60 11.08
N VAL A 158 -9.63 -5.57 10.21
CA VAL A 158 -8.61 -6.22 9.36
C VAL A 158 -7.92 -5.22 8.42
N ASP A 159 -8.58 -4.10 8.10
CA ASP A 159 -8.04 -3.08 7.21
C ASP A 159 -6.81 -2.40 7.77
N ASP A 160 -6.65 -2.31 9.09
CA ASP A 160 -5.45 -1.72 9.71
C ASP A 160 -4.17 -2.38 9.25
N ILE A 161 -4.19 -3.71 9.05
CA ILE A 161 -3.01 -4.46 8.59
C ILE A 161 -2.76 -4.16 7.11
N PHE A 162 -3.81 -4.18 6.28
CA PHE A 162 -3.68 -3.91 4.86
C PHE A 162 -3.26 -2.46 4.59
N ASP A 163 -3.74 -1.51 5.38
CA ASP A 163 -3.44 -0.08 5.26
C ASP A 163 -2.00 0.20 5.70
N LYS A 164 -1.52 -0.42 6.80
CA LYS A 164 -0.10 -0.37 7.17
C LYS A 164 0.81 -0.89 6.06
N LEU A 165 0.44 -2.00 5.42
CA LEU A 165 1.19 -2.55 4.29
C LEU A 165 1.13 -1.63 3.07
N ALA A 166 -0.03 -1.06 2.76
CA ALA A 166 -0.23 -0.12 1.65
C ALA A 166 0.60 1.15 1.82
N ILE A 167 0.61 1.75 3.02
CA ILE A 167 1.44 2.92 3.36
C ILE A 167 2.91 2.56 3.21
N PHE A 168 3.35 1.43 3.77
CA PHE A 168 4.74 1.00 3.65
C PHE A 168 5.17 0.85 2.18
N MET A 169 4.31 0.25 1.35
CA MET A 169 4.53 0.09 -0.09
C MET A 169 4.56 1.42 -0.83
N GLY A 170 3.59 2.31 -0.60
CA GLY A 170 3.42 3.55 -1.33
C GLY A 170 4.57 4.53 -1.10
N GLU A 171 4.95 4.74 0.17
CA GLU A 171 6.07 5.62 0.55
C GLU A 171 7.43 5.18 -0.01
N ARG A 172 7.59 3.87 -0.25
CA ARG A 172 8.87 3.25 -0.64
C ARG A 172 8.78 2.51 -1.97
N TYR A 173 7.83 2.89 -2.82
CA TYR A 173 7.45 2.08 -3.97
C TYR A 173 8.62 1.85 -4.94
N SER A 174 9.42 2.88 -5.22
CA SER A 174 10.61 2.78 -6.09
C SER A 174 11.59 1.67 -5.61
N SER A 175 11.78 1.58 -4.30
CA SER A 175 12.64 0.59 -3.65
C SER A 175 11.99 -0.81 -3.58
N ILE A 176 10.68 -0.89 -3.33
CA ILE A 176 9.95 -2.15 -3.13
C ILE A 176 9.50 -2.81 -4.45
N LYS A 177 9.37 -2.02 -5.53
CA LYS A 177 8.84 -2.46 -6.83
C LYS A 177 9.38 -3.82 -7.32
N PRO A 178 10.68 -4.15 -7.20
CA PRO A 178 11.17 -5.47 -7.62
C PRO A 178 10.60 -6.63 -6.81
N LEU A 179 10.46 -6.47 -5.50
CA LEU A 179 9.82 -7.46 -4.63
C LEU A 179 8.32 -7.56 -4.89
N TYR A 180 7.64 -6.42 -5.03
CA TYR A 180 6.23 -6.37 -5.41
C TYR A 180 5.94 -7.14 -6.70
N LYS A 181 6.75 -6.93 -7.76
CA LYS A 181 6.60 -7.64 -9.04
C LYS A 181 6.73 -9.16 -8.90
N GLN A 182 7.69 -9.62 -8.09
CA GLN A 182 7.85 -11.05 -7.81
C GLN A 182 6.64 -11.62 -7.07
N ILE A 183 6.17 -10.93 -6.02
CA ILE A 183 4.99 -11.35 -5.26
C ILE A 183 3.78 -11.41 -6.18
N LYS A 184 3.47 -10.33 -6.92
CA LYS A 184 2.30 -10.26 -7.82
C LYS A 184 2.29 -11.40 -8.84
N TYR A 185 3.44 -11.68 -9.47
CA TYR A 185 3.55 -12.76 -10.44
C TYR A 185 3.35 -14.14 -9.79
N HIS A 186 4.05 -14.41 -8.69
CA HIS A 186 4.03 -15.73 -8.06
C HIS A 186 2.75 -16.01 -7.25
N LEU A 187 2.06 -14.97 -6.80
CA LEU A 187 0.77 -15.05 -6.11
C LEU A 187 -0.33 -15.66 -6.98
N GLN A 188 -0.29 -15.45 -8.30
CA GLN A 188 -1.24 -16.05 -9.23
C GLN A 188 -1.23 -17.58 -9.15
N PHE A 189 -0.04 -18.15 -8.94
CA PHE A 189 0.21 -19.59 -8.89
C PHE A 189 0.44 -20.14 -7.47
N GLY A 190 0.57 -19.27 -6.46
CA GLY A 190 0.96 -19.66 -5.10
C GLY A 190 2.34 -20.29 -5.02
N THR A 191 3.28 -19.87 -5.89
CA THR A 191 4.59 -20.53 -6.03
C THR A 191 5.71 -19.82 -5.29
N ARG A 192 6.73 -20.58 -4.89
CA ARG A 192 7.95 -20.06 -4.29
C ARG A 192 8.77 -19.28 -5.31
N PHE A 193 9.41 -18.19 -4.88
CA PHE A 193 10.33 -17.40 -5.69
C PHE A 193 11.63 -17.06 -4.97
N ARG A 194 12.64 -16.69 -5.76
CA ARG A 194 13.91 -16.15 -5.28
C ARG A 194 14.16 -14.79 -5.93
N LEU A 195 14.42 -13.77 -5.12
CA LEU A 195 14.76 -12.43 -5.57
C LEU A 195 16.20 -12.12 -5.16
N ASN A 196 17.06 -11.89 -6.15
CA ASN A 196 18.44 -11.46 -5.92
C ASN A 196 18.49 -9.93 -5.84
N LEU A 197 18.99 -9.40 -4.72
CA LEU A 197 19.18 -7.98 -4.47
C LEU A 197 20.67 -7.56 -4.54
N SER A 198 21.54 -8.43 -5.03
CA SER A 198 22.94 -8.10 -5.32
C SER A 198 23.02 -6.92 -6.28
N GLY A 199 23.82 -5.92 -5.93
CA GLY A 199 23.97 -4.69 -6.72
C GLY A 199 22.85 -3.65 -6.52
N LYS A 200 21.86 -3.89 -5.64
CA LYS A 200 20.89 -2.87 -5.23
C LYS A 200 21.46 -1.99 -4.09
N SER A 201 20.89 -0.79 -3.92
CA SER A 201 21.29 0.11 -2.84
C SER A 201 20.99 -0.51 -1.46
N LYS A 202 21.69 -0.03 -0.42
CA LYS A 202 21.43 -0.48 0.97
C LYS A 202 19.99 -0.21 1.38
N GLU A 203 19.49 0.97 1.05
CA GLU A 203 18.11 1.39 1.28
C GLU A 203 17.12 0.41 0.60
N GLN A 204 17.33 0.10 -0.68
CA GLN A 204 16.46 -0.83 -1.41
C GLN A 204 16.46 -2.24 -0.80
N ILE A 205 17.64 -2.73 -0.38
CA ILE A 205 17.78 -4.03 0.28
C ILE A 205 17.01 -4.03 1.61
N ASN A 206 17.20 -3.00 2.43
CA ASN A 206 16.54 -2.86 3.72
C ASN A 206 15.02 -2.76 3.56
N ASN A 207 14.53 -1.91 2.64
CA ASN A 207 13.11 -1.76 2.37
C ASN A 207 12.47 -3.06 1.89
N CYS A 208 13.11 -3.78 0.96
CA CYS A 208 12.64 -5.11 0.53
C CYS A 208 12.61 -6.12 1.70
N ALA A 209 13.66 -6.14 2.52
CA ALA A 209 13.77 -7.09 3.63
C ALA A 209 12.74 -6.80 4.73
N GLN A 210 12.54 -5.53 5.09
CA GLN A 210 11.53 -5.09 6.04
C GLN A 210 10.12 -5.40 5.52
N PHE A 211 9.83 -5.09 4.26
CA PHE A 211 8.53 -5.41 3.67
C PHE A 211 8.24 -6.91 3.69
N GLY A 212 9.23 -7.73 3.31
CA GLY A 212 9.09 -9.18 3.36
C GLY A 212 8.82 -9.71 4.77
N THR A 213 9.48 -9.15 5.80
CA THR A 213 9.21 -9.47 7.20
C THR A 213 7.80 -9.06 7.62
N LEU A 214 7.35 -7.84 7.26
CA LEU A 214 5.99 -7.38 7.53
C LEU A 214 4.96 -8.32 6.91
N LEU A 215 5.12 -8.67 5.64
CA LEU A 215 4.24 -9.60 4.95
C LEU A 215 4.23 -11.00 5.60
N LYS A 216 5.39 -11.48 6.08
CA LYS A 216 5.47 -12.76 6.79
C LYS A 216 4.73 -12.70 8.12
N ASN A 217 4.91 -11.64 8.90
CA ASN A 217 4.28 -11.45 10.21
C ASN A 217 2.76 -11.26 10.08
N SER A 218 2.29 -10.68 8.98
CA SER A 218 0.88 -10.53 8.66
C SER A 218 0.28 -11.73 7.93
N SER A 219 1.00 -12.85 7.80
CA SER A 219 0.56 -14.07 7.11
C SER A 219 0.26 -13.92 5.61
N PHE A 220 0.77 -12.88 4.93
CA PHE A 220 0.70 -12.76 3.47
C PHE A 220 1.69 -13.69 2.75
N LEU A 221 2.73 -14.15 3.46
CA LEU A 221 3.71 -15.12 2.97
C LEU A 221 3.67 -16.38 3.83
N SER A 222 3.54 -17.55 3.20
CA SER A 222 3.67 -18.85 3.91
C SER A 222 5.13 -19.13 4.26
N GLU A 223 6.05 -18.69 3.41
CA GLU A 223 7.49 -18.80 3.62
C GLU A 223 8.17 -17.46 3.33
N TYR A 224 9.15 -17.08 4.15
CA TYR A 224 9.99 -15.91 3.93
C TYR A 224 11.34 -16.08 4.63
N HIS A 225 12.42 -15.94 3.86
CA HIS A 225 13.79 -15.95 4.35
C HIS A 225 14.62 -14.92 3.59
N TYR A 226 15.36 -14.08 4.32
CA TYR A 226 16.37 -13.19 3.76
C TYR A 226 17.78 -13.70 4.11
N PHE A 227 18.54 -14.08 3.09
CA PHE A 227 19.93 -14.52 3.22
C PHE A 227 20.86 -13.32 3.06
N SER A 228 21.25 -12.71 4.17
CA SER A 228 22.07 -11.48 4.19
C SER A 228 23.40 -11.60 3.46
N SER A 229 24.11 -12.73 3.62
CA SER A 229 25.39 -13.00 2.95
C SER A 229 25.29 -13.04 1.42
N GLN A 230 24.16 -13.52 0.91
CA GLN A 230 23.88 -13.63 -0.54
C GLN A 230 23.05 -12.47 -1.07
N LYS A 231 22.48 -11.64 -0.18
CA LYS A 231 21.47 -10.62 -0.49
C LYS A 231 20.30 -11.19 -1.31
N VAL A 232 19.82 -12.37 -0.92
CA VAL A 232 18.72 -13.07 -1.61
C VAL A 232 17.51 -13.18 -0.69
N ILE A 233 16.35 -12.77 -1.19
CA ILE A 233 15.06 -13.08 -0.59
C ILE A 233 14.52 -14.37 -1.21
N VAL A 234 13.99 -15.25 -0.38
CA VAL A 234 13.24 -16.42 -0.81
C VAL A 234 11.90 -16.41 -0.10
N ALA A 235 10.81 -16.47 -0.86
CA ALA A 235 9.48 -16.33 -0.31
C ALA A 235 8.42 -17.08 -1.10
N THR A 236 7.30 -17.38 -0.46
CA THR A 236 6.12 -18.04 -1.06
C THR A 236 4.87 -17.25 -0.67
N PRO A 237 4.16 -16.59 -1.62
CA PRO A 237 2.93 -15.88 -1.33
C PRO A 237 1.79 -16.81 -0.94
N GLN A 238 0.94 -16.38 -0.01
CA GLN A 238 -0.31 -17.07 0.31
C GLN A 238 -1.41 -16.67 -0.68
N ARG A 239 -2.06 -17.66 -1.29
CA ARG A 239 -3.11 -17.43 -2.28
C ARG A 239 -4.48 -17.39 -1.62
N MET A 240 -4.80 -16.27 -0.99
CA MET A 240 -6.13 -15.96 -0.46
C MET A 240 -6.77 -14.82 -1.27
N GLY A 241 -8.10 -14.80 -1.37
CA GLY A 241 -8.85 -13.83 -2.20
C GLY A 241 -8.46 -12.38 -1.91
N ASP A 242 -8.49 -11.98 -0.64
CA ASP A 242 -8.18 -10.60 -0.23
C ASP A 242 -6.72 -10.22 -0.49
N MET A 243 -5.78 -11.17 -0.35
CA MET A 243 -4.37 -10.94 -0.66
C MET A 243 -4.14 -10.78 -2.16
N ILE A 244 -4.84 -11.58 -2.98
CA ILE A 244 -4.84 -11.45 -4.45
C ILE A 244 -5.33 -10.05 -4.83
N ASN A 245 -6.49 -9.63 -4.30
CA ASN A 245 -7.08 -8.32 -4.59
C ASN A 245 -6.15 -7.18 -4.14
N PHE A 246 -5.57 -7.29 -2.96
CA PHE A 246 -4.60 -6.32 -2.44
C PHE A 246 -3.43 -6.13 -3.41
N PHE A 247 -2.70 -7.19 -3.76
CA PHE A 247 -1.52 -7.06 -4.64
C PHE A 247 -1.89 -6.75 -6.10
N ASN A 248 -3.12 -7.04 -6.54
CA ASN A 248 -3.60 -6.73 -7.89
C ASN A 248 -4.09 -5.29 -8.07
N GLY A 249 -4.15 -4.47 -7.02
CA GLY A 249 -4.47 -3.06 -7.15
C GLY A 249 -4.95 -2.42 -5.86
N GLY A 250 -5.61 -3.20 -4.99
CA GLY A 250 -6.20 -2.68 -3.76
C GLY A 250 -5.20 -2.04 -2.80
N TRP A 251 -3.92 -2.43 -2.83
CA TRP A 251 -2.89 -1.75 -2.05
C TRP A 251 -2.71 -0.28 -2.47
N PHE A 252 -2.84 0.02 -3.76
CA PHE A 252 -2.63 1.37 -4.29
C PHE A 252 -3.84 2.24 -4.00
N GLU A 253 -5.05 1.70 -4.15
CA GLU A 253 -6.30 2.35 -3.72
C GLU A 253 -6.26 2.71 -2.24
N ARG A 254 -5.85 1.76 -1.37
CA ARG A 254 -5.69 2.00 0.08
C ARG A 254 -4.65 3.06 0.38
N PHE A 255 -3.49 3.02 -0.30
CA PHE A 255 -2.45 4.04 -0.11
C PHE A 255 -2.97 5.43 -0.49
N VAL A 256 -3.61 5.56 -1.65
CA VAL A 256 -4.19 6.82 -2.12
C VAL A 256 -5.27 7.32 -1.16
N TYR A 257 -6.17 6.44 -0.70
CA TYR A 257 -7.17 6.76 0.31
C TYR A 257 -6.55 7.37 1.57
N GLN A 258 -5.52 6.73 2.13
CA GLN A 258 -4.84 7.21 3.34
C GLN A 258 -4.19 8.59 3.11
N GLN A 259 -3.49 8.77 1.99
CA GLN A 259 -2.87 10.05 1.65
C GLN A 259 -3.89 11.19 1.53
N VAL A 260 -5.08 10.92 0.97
CA VAL A 260 -6.16 11.90 0.82
C VAL A 260 -6.79 12.22 2.17
N CYS A 261 -7.08 11.22 2.99
CA CYS A 261 -7.59 11.42 4.36
C CYS A 261 -6.63 12.27 5.20
N ASP A 262 -5.32 12.01 5.12
CA ASP A 262 -4.30 12.80 5.80
C ASP A 262 -4.26 14.25 5.31
N LEU A 263 -4.36 14.49 4.00
CA LEU A 263 -4.44 15.84 3.42
C LEU A 263 -5.67 16.60 3.93
N LEU A 264 -6.86 15.99 3.86
CA LEU A 264 -8.10 16.63 4.24
C LEU A 264 -8.15 16.91 5.75
N SER A 265 -7.74 15.92 6.56
CA SER A 265 -7.72 16.03 8.02
C SER A 265 -6.71 17.07 8.51
N SER A 266 -5.52 17.13 7.90
CA SER A 266 -4.50 18.12 8.26
C SER A 266 -4.91 19.57 8.00
N HIS A 267 -5.85 19.78 7.07
CA HIS A 267 -6.43 21.10 6.76
C HIS A 267 -7.78 21.34 7.44
N GLY A 268 -8.24 20.42 8.31
CA GLY A 268 -9.50 20.55 9.05
C GLY A 268 -10.76 20.54 8.19
N LEU A 269 -10.67 20.03 6.95
CA LEU A 269 -11.80 19.96 6.03
C LEU A 269 -12.79 18.89 6.49
N GLN A 270 -14.08 19.20 6.42
CA GLN A 270 -15.13 18.21 6.64
C GLN A 270 -15.35 17.39 5.37
N TYR A 271 -15.36 16.07 5.53
CA TYR A 271 -15.58 15.17 4.41
C TYR A 271 -16.34 13.90 4.78
N GLN A 272 -17.04 13.36 3.80
CA GLN A 272 -17.61 12.01 3.80
C GLN A 272 -17.07 11.24 2.59
N PHE A 273 -17.11 9.91 2.62
CA PHE A 273 -16.56 9.12 1.52
C PHE A 273 -17.22 7.76 1.34
N LEU A 274 -17.02 7.20 0.15
CA LEU A 274 -17.30 5.82 -0.20
C LEU A 274 -16.04 5.18 -0.80
N ILE A 275 -15.74 3.97 -0.35
CA ILE A 275 -14.68 3.13 -0.90
C ILE A 275 -15.32 2.04 -1.76
N ASN A 276 -14.84 1.91 -3.00
CA ASN A 276 -15.29 0.93 -3.97
C ASN A 276 -16.82 0.89 -4.15
N PRO A 277 -17.56 2.02 -4.24
CA PRO A 277 -18.99 1.96 -4.50
C PRO A 277 -19.25 1.42 -5.91
N ARG A 278 -20.01 0.33 -5.97
CA ARG A 278 -20.52 -0.29 -7.18
C ARG A 278 -21.99 0.05 -7.33
N GLY A 279 -22.36 0.45 -8.54
CA GLY A 279 -23.72 0.84 -8.85
C GLY A 279 -23.99 0.84 -10.34
N VAL A 280 -25.19 1.28 -10.70
CA VAL A 280 -25.67 1.31 -12.07
C VAL A 280 -26.19 2.72 -12.40
N PHE A 281 -25.87 3.21 -13.60
CA PHE A 281 -26.67 4.30 -14.16
C PHE A 281 -27.95 3.72 -14.74
N ALA A 282 -29.04 4.50 -14.74
CA ALA A 282 -30.28 4.09 -15.37
C ALA A 282 -30.02 3.62 -16.82
N ASN A 283 -30.23 2.32 -17.07
CA ASN A 283 -30.08 1.63 -18.36
C ASN A 283 -28.64 1.44 -18.90
N THR A 284 -27.63 1.28 -18.05
CA THR A 284 -26.26 0.94 -18.48
C THR A 284 -25.67 -0.24 -17.71
N ASP A 285 -24.50 -0.70 -18.18
CA ASP A 285 -23.63 -1.63 -17.44
C ASP A 285 -23.27 -1.08 -16.06
N ASP A 286 -22.98 -2.02 -15.16
CA ASP A 286 -22.52 -1.74 -13.81
C ASP A 286 -21.15 -1.07 -13.81
N PHE A 287 -20.96 -0.17 -12.85
CA PHE A 287 -19.74 0.60 -12.71
C PHE A 287 -19.32 0.68 -11.24
N GLU A 288 -18.03 0.49 -11.01
CA GLU A 288 -17.37 0.63 -9.72
C GLU A 288 -16.47 1.86 -9.79
N LEU A 289 -16.58 2.71 -8.77
CA LEU A 289 -15.66 3.82 -8.55
C LEU A 289 -14.65 3.37 -7.50
N ASP A 290 -13.36 3.73 -7.63
CA ASP A 290 -12.40 3.36 -6.59
C ASP A 290 -12.62 4.17 -5.29
N LEU A 291 -12.55 5.51 -5.36
CA LEU A 291 -12.73 6.39 -4.19
C LEU A 291 -13.57 7.61 -4.53
N LEU A 292 -14.64 7.85 -3.77
CA LEU A 292 -15.45 9.07 -3.90
C LEU A 292 -15.58 9.77 -2.56
N PHE A 293 -15.19 11.03 -2.52
CA PHE A 293 -15.34 11.92 -1.37
C PHE A 293 -16.36 13.02 -1.67
N LEU A 294 -17.07 13.47 -0.64
CA LEU A 294 -17.70 14.77 -0.58
C LEU A 294 -16.93 15.63 0.42
N VAL A 295 -16.15 16.58 -0.08
CA VAL A 295 -15.35 17.51 0.72
C VAL A 295 -16.05 18.87 0.71
N GLU A 296 -16.53 19.34 1.86
CA GLU A 296 -17.33 20.58 1.94
C GLU A 296 -18.47 20.61 0.88
N SER A 297 -19.16 19.47 0.74
CA SER A 297 -20.21 19.22 -0.27
C SER A 297 -19.77 19.22 -1.74
N GLN A 298 -18.48 19.34 -2.04
CA GLN A 298 -17.93 19.19 -3.39
C GLN A 298 -17.46 17.75 -3.65
N PRO A 299 -17.76 17.16 -4.82
CA PRO A 299 -17.29 15.82 -5.14
C PRO A 299 -15.79 15.83 -5.43
N LEU A 300 -15.06 14.89 -4.84
CA LEU A 300 -13.69 14.57 -5.21
C LEU A 300 -13.65 13.08 -5.56
N TRP A 301 -13.52 12.79 -6.85
CA TRP A 301 -13.48 11.43 -7.37
C TRP A 301 -12.06 11.04 -7.78
N ILE A 302 -11.59 9.90 -7.29
CA ILE A 302 -10.24 9.41 -7.52
C ILE A 302 -10.32 7.95 -7.99
N GLU A 303 -9.68 7.67 -9.11
CA GLU A 303 -9.55 6.34 -9.71
C GLU A 303 -8.07 5.95 -9.76
N CYS A 304 -7.74 4.76 -9.29
CA CYS A 304 -6.39 4.27 -9.14
C CYS A 304 -6.10 3.17 -10.16
N LYS A 305 -4.94 3.24 -10.82
CA LYS A 305 -4.46 2.20 -11.74
C LYS A 305 -3.01 1.85 -11.45
N SER A 306 -2.77 0.58 -11.13
CA SER A 306 -1.46 0.04 -10.73
C SER A 306 -0.80 -0.88 -11.78
N GLY A 307 -1.35 -0.93 -12.99
CA GLY A 307 -0.91 -1.81 -14.10
C GLY A 307 -0.41 -1.05 -15.32
N ASP A 308 0.29 -1.77 -16.20
CA ASP A 308 0.94 -1.20 -17.40
C ASP A 308 -0.06 -0.88 -18.54
N GLU A 309 -1.30 -1.38 -18.47
CA GLU A 309 -2.35 -1.19 -19.48
C GLU A 309 -3.45 -0.26 -18.96
N TYR A 310 -3.39 1.02 -19.33
CA TYR A 310 -4.36 2.04 -18.89
C TYR A 310 -5.10 2.78 -20.03
N ASN A 311 -4.80 2.48 -21.31
CA ASN A 311 -5.39 3.20 -22.45
C ASN A 311 -6.92 3.03 -22.55
N SER A 312 -7.44 1.84 -22.29
CA SER A 312 -8.89 1.57 -22.27
C SER A 312 -9.61 2.29 -21.13
N TYR A 313 -8.89 2.63 -20.06
CA TYR A 313 -9.45 3.30 -18.89
C TYR A 313 -9.61 4.81 -19.10
N LEU A 314 -8.74 5.45 -19.89
CA LEU A 314 -8.80 6.90 -20.15
C LEU A 314 -10.16 7.31 -20.75
N LEU A 315 -10.61 6.60 -21.79
CA LEU A 315 -11.90 6.85 -22.43
C LEU A 315 -13.08 6.56 -21.50
N LYS A 316 -13.05 5.41 -20.81
CA LYS A 316 -14.12 4.99 -19.89
C LYS A 316 -14.27 5.98 -18.74
N TYR A 317 -13.17 6.37 -18.12
CA TYR A 317 -13.13 7.31 -17.00
C TYR A 317 -13.62 8.69 -17.41
N SER A 318 -13.15 9.22 -18.56
CA SER A 318 -13.63 10.50 -19.09
C SER A 318 -15.14 10.49 -19.33
N SER A 319 -15.68 9.43 -19.93
CA SER A 319 -17.12 9.25 -20.15
C SER A 319 -17.91 9.23 -18.85
N HIS A 320 -17.45 8.46 -17.86
CA HIS A 320 -18.13 8.31 -16.57
C HIS A 320 -18.09 9.59 -15.75
N ARG A 321 -17.01 10.37 -15.82
CA ARG A 321 -16.93 11.71 -15.23
C ARG A 321 -18.05 12.61 -15.73
N GLN A 322 -18.29 12.61 -17.05
CA GLN A 322 -19.33 13.47 -17.64
C GLN A 322 -20.72 13.03 -17.15
N LYS A 323 -20.97 11.72 -17.09
CA LYS A 323 -22.23 11.16 -16.56
C LYS A 323 -22.47 11.53 -15.09
N LEU A 324 -21.44 11.46 -14.26
CA LEU A 324 -21.51 11.85 -12.84
C LEU A 324 -21.52 13.37 -12.64
N GLY A 325 -21.22 14.17 -13.67
CA GLY A 325 -21.13 15.61 -13.53
C GLY A 325 -20.03 16.08 -12.56
N VAL A 326 -18.96 15.29 -12.37
CA VAL A 326 -17.82 15.68 -11.53
C VAL A 326 -16.97 16.70 -12.29
N PRO A 327 -16.60 17.86 -11.72
CA PRO A 327 -15.70 18.81 -12.36
C PRO A 327 -14.36 18.18 -12.71
N VAL A 328 -13.75 18.60 -13.83
CA VAL A 328 -12.47 18.04 -14.32
C VAL A 328 -11.35 18.20 -13.29
N SER A 329 -11.33 19.35 -12.60
CA SER A 329 -10.37 19.65 -11.53
C SER A 329 -10.54 18.76 -10.30
N LEU A 330 -11.68 18.10 -10.13
CA LEU A 330 -12.00 17.25 -8.98
C LEU A 330 -12.16 15.76 -9.36
N ALA A 331 -11.74 15.39 -10.57
CA ALA A 331 -11.76 14.02 -11.08
C ALA A 331 -10.33 13.60 -11.45
N PHE A 332 -9.75 12.75 -10.62
CA PHE A 332 -8.36 12.30 -10.71
C PHE A 332 -8.26 10.85 -11.15
N LEU A 333 -7.53 10.61 -12.25
CA LEU A 333 -7.03 9.29 -12.60
C LEU A 333 -5.56 9.20 -12.20
N VAL A 334 -5.29 8.42 -11.16
CA VAL A 334 -3.97 8.19 -10.59
C VAL A 334 -3.37 6.94 -11.19
N ILE A 335 -2.30 7.09 -11.97
CA ILE A 335 -1.62 5.97 -12.63
C ILE A 335 -0.25 5.80 -12.00
N LEU A 336 -0.05 4.65 -11.37
CA LEU A 336 1.20 4.28 -10.74
C LEU A 336 2.33 4.21 -11.77
N ASP A 337 3.48 4.81 -11.44
CA ASP A 337 4.67 4.85 -12.29
C ASP A 337 4.49 5.55 -13.65
N LEU A 338 3.47 6.39 -13.80
CA LEU A 338 3.30 7.19 -15.00
C LEU A 338 4.32 8.35 -15.02
N PRO A 339 5.10 8.52 -16.10
CA PRO A 339 5.97 9.68 -16.26
C PRO A 339 5.18 11.00 -16.30
N ASP A 340 5.72 12.04 -15.66
CA ASP A 340 5.08 13.38 -15.57
C ASP A 340 4.70 13.97 -16.94
N SER A 341 5.55 13.78 -17.95
CA SER A 341 5.27 14.25 -19.31
C SER A 341 4.07 13.55 -19.92
N GLN A 342 3.90 12.27 -19.63
CA GLN A 342 2.79 11.46 -20.12
C GLN A 342 1.49 11.79 -19.38
N ALA A 343 1.55 12.02 -18.07
CA ALA A 343 0.43 12.49 -17.25
C ALA A 343 -0.16 13.81 -17.78
N ARG A 344 0.71 14.80 -18.06
CA ARG A 344 0.30 16.08 -18.67
C ARG A 344 -0.36 15.91 -20.03
N ASN A 345 0.22 15.06 -20.89
CA ASN A 345 -0.35 14.79 -22.21
C ASN A 345 -1.75 14.17 -22.10
N TYR A 346 -1.95 13.21 -21.21
CA TYR A 346 -3.27 12.60 -21.03
C TYR A 346 -4.30 13.54 -20.43
N THR A 347 -3.90 14.38 -19.49
CA THR A 347 -4.78 15.42 -18.94
C THR A 347 -5.36 16.31 -20.05
N ASN A 348 -4.49 16.75 -20.97
CA ASN A 348 -4.88 17.62 -22.09
C ASN A 348 -5.78 16.93 -23.11
N ILE A 349 -5.60 15.62 -23.34
CA ILE A 349 -6.33 14.88 -24.37
C ILE A 349 -7.70 14.43 -23.86
N TRP A 350 -7.78 13.96 -22.62
CA TRP A 350 -8.94 13.19 -22.13
C TRP A 350 -9.91 13.99 -21.25
N ASN A 351 -9.64 15.28 -21.01
CA ASN A 351 -10.50 16.17 -20.20
C ASN A 351 -10.80 15.60 -18.79
N ILE A 352 -9.76 15.06 -18.18
CA ILE A 352 -9.69 14.47 -16.84
C ILE A 352 -8.33 14.84 -16.25
N THR A 353 -8.22 14.92 -14.92
CA THR A 353 -6.91 15.18 -14.31
C THR A 353 -6.15 13.87 -14.18
N VAL A 354 -5.07 13.70 -14.93
CA VAL A 354 -4.22 12.50 -14.87
C VAL A 354 -2.94 12.82 -14.13
N VAL A 355 -2.65 12.06 -13.08
CA VAL A 355 -1.50 12.24 -12.19
C VAL A 355 -0.84 10.91 -11.89
N ASN A 356 0.41 10.95 -11.43
CA ASN A 356 1.06 9.79 -10.81
C ASN A 356 1.02 9.89 -9.28
N GLN A 357 1.55 8.87 -8.60
CA GLN A 357 1.57 8.80 -7.15
C GLN A 357 2.32 9.96 -6.46
N ASN A 358 3.27 10.60 -7.15
CA ASN A 358 4.07 11.69 -6.58
C ASN A 358 3.38 13.05 -6.72
N GLN A 359 2.55 13.23 -7.74
CA GLN A 359 1.87 14.50 -8.05
C GLN A 359 0.49 14.62 -7.40
N LEU A 360 -0.10 13.50 -6.97
CA LEU A 360 -1.48 13.41 -6.54
C LEU A 360 -1.87 14.44 -5.48
N ILE A 361 -1.12 14.51 -4.38
CA ILE A 361 -1.50 15.31 -3.21
C ILE A 361 -1.38 16.80 -3.50
N ALA A 362 -0.31 17.24 -4.16
CA ALA A 362 -0.18 18.60 -4.62
C ALA A 362 -1.32 19.00 -5.58
N ALA A 363 -1.71 18.10 -6.49
CA ALA A 363 -2.79 18.37 -7.45
C ALA A 363 -4.17 18.45 -6.78
N ILE A 364 -4.46 17.60 -5.79
CA ILE A 364 -5.71 17.68 -5.00
C ILE A 364 -5.74 18.96 -4.16
N ALA A 365 -4.64 19.28 -3.48
CA ALA A 365 -4.54 20.51 -2.68
C ALA A 365 -4.82 21.75 -3.55
N ALA A 366 -4.18 21.85 -4.72
CA ALA A 366 -4.41 22.93 -5.66
C ALA A 366 -5.87 22.96 -6.16
N ALA A 367 -6.48 21.81 -6.45
CA ALA A 367 -7.86 21.74 -6.90
C ALA A 367 -8.88 22.17 -5.83
N LEU A 368 -8.57 21.95 -4.56
CA LEU A 368 -9.38 22.37 -3.42
C LEU A 368 -9.07 23.82 -2.97
N GLY A 369 -8.12 24.51 -3.62
CA GLY A 369 -7.71 25.86 -3.24
C GLY A 369 -6.97 25.92 -1.91
N LEU A 370 -6.39 24.80 -1.47
CA LEU A 370 -5.57 24.74 -0.27
C LEU A 370 -4.22 25.43 -0.56
N PRO A 371 -3.64 26.14 0.43
CA PRO A 371 -2.34 26.77 0.26
C PRO A 371 -1.32 25.70 -0.14
N GLU A 372 -0.54 25.97 -1.20
CA GLU A 372 0.60 25.12 -1.53
C GLU A 372 1.51 25.06 -0.30
N SER A 373 1.58 23.90 0.34
CA SER A 373 2.78 23.50 1.07
C SER A 373 3.92 23.67 0.07
N GLN A 374 4.81 24.63 0.29
CA GLN A 374 5.96 24.82 -0.58
C GLN A 374 6.80 23.53 -0.59
N GLU A 375 6.72 22.74 -1.66
CA GLU A 375 7.65 21.66 -1.94
C GLU A 375 8.16 21.77 -3.39
N THR A 376 9.44 22.15 -3.51
CA THR A 376 10.28 21.84 -4.69
C THR A 376 10.74 20.36 -4.65
N PRO A 377 11.01 19.74 -5.81
CA PRO A 377 11.11 18.29 -5.94
C PRO A 377 12.47 17.68 -5.52
N GLN A 378 12.34 16.50 -4.90
CA GLN A 378 13.30 15.40 -4.66
C GLN A 378 14.24 15.44 -3.42
N VAL A 379 14.17 14.29 -2.73
CA VAL A 379 15.06 13.67 -1.72
C VAL A 379 14.68 13.94 -0.25
N ASN A 380 14.23 12.86 0.40
CA ASN A 380 13.91 12.64 1.81
C ASN A 380 12.64 13.32 2.34
N GLN A 381 11.52 12.57 2.32
CA GLN A 381 10.28 12.92 3.01
C GLN A 381 10.55 13.04 4.52
N PHE A 382 10.56 14.29 4.98
CA PHE A 382 10.57 14.67 6.37
C PHE A 382 9.12 15.01 6.76
N ALA A 383 8.49 14.18 7.61
CA ALA A 383 7.16 14.42 8.14
C ALA A 383 7.09 15.71 8.98
N ILE A 384 6.39 16.72 8.50
CA ILE A 384 6.10 17.94 9.27
C ILE A 384 5.31 17.56 10.52
N VAL A 385 5.85 17.84 11.71
CA VAL A 385 5.13 17.74 12.99
C VAL A 385 4.45 19.09 13.24
N PRO A 386 3.13 19.23 13.05
CA PRO A 386 2.44 20.49 13.34
C PRO A 386 2.57 20.89 14.83
N PRO A 387 2.59 22.20 15.14
CA PRO A 387 2.59 22.69 16.51
C PRO A 387 1.35 22.17 17.26
N GLY A 388 1.52 21.54 18.43
CA GLY A 388 0.43 20.97 19.22
C GLY A 388 0.05 19.51 18.87
N SER A 389 0.70 18.90 17.86
CA SER A 389 0.54 17.47 17.55
C SER A 389 1.74 16.61 17.98
N LEU A 390 2.69 17.17 18.72
CA LEU A 390 3.95 16.49 19.07
C LEU A 390 3.71 15.21 19.88
N LEU A 391 2.85 15.26 20.89
CA LEU A 391 2.52 14.09 21.71
C LEU A 391 1.91 12.97 20.86
N THR A 392 1.01 13.31 19.93
CA THR A 392 0.41 12.35 18.98
C THR A 392 1.46 11.74 18.07
N PHE A 393 2.39 12.54 17.56
CA PHE A 393 3.51 12.07 16.74
C PHE A 393 4.39 11.07 17.52
N LEU A 394 4.81 11.44 18.73
CA LEU A 394 5.64 10.57 19.58
C LEU A 394 4.90 9.29 19.99
N ASN A 395 3.59 9.37 20.25
CA ASN A 395 2.74 8.21 20.50
C ASN A 395 2.71 7.23 19.31
N LYS A 396 2.54 7.74 18.08
CA LYS A 396 2.59 6.90 16.86
C LYS A 396 3.95 6.21 16.67
N LYS A 397 5.02 6.76 17.24
CA LYS A 397 6.38 6.20 17.20
C LYS A 397 6.71 5.29 18.39
N HIS A 398 5.74 5.03 19.29
CA HIS A 398 5.91 4.31 20.56
C HIS A 398 6.98 4.96 21.46
N LEU A 399 6.96 6.30 21.51
CA LEU A 399 7.92 7.14 22.24
C LEU A 399 7.20 8.16 23.13
N ARG A 400 6.13 7.75 23.82
CA ARG A 400 5.40 8.64 24.72
C ARG A 400 6.34 9.14 25.84
N PRO A 401 6.56 10.46 26.02
CA PRO A 401 7.59 10.96 26.93
C PRO A 401 7.32 10.74 28.42
N LEU A 402 6.05 10.84 28.84
CA LEU A 402 5.59 10.58 30.22
C LEU A 402 6.52 11.20 31.30
N PRO A 403 6.79 12.52 31.25
CA PRO A 403 7.76 13.16 32.14
C PRO A 403 7.49 12.93 33.63
N GLU A 404 6.22 12.81 34.00
CA GLU A 404 5.79 12.56 35.37
C GLU A 404 6.20 11.19 35.93
N TYR A 405 6.55 10.22 35.05
CA TYR A 405 6.97 8.87 35.46
C TYR A 405 8.39 8.51 35.05
N ARG A 406 8.92 9.15 34.00
CA ARG A 406 10.15 8.73 33.31
C ARG A 406 11.35 8.60 34.25
N GLN A 407 11.61 9.60 35.09
CA GLN A 407 12.75 9.56 36.02
C GLN A 407 12.59 8.47 37.09
N SER A 408 11.38 8.24 37.63
CA SER A 408 11.15 7.15 38.57
C SER A 408 11.40 5.79 37.94
N VAL A 409 10.96 5.58 36.68
CA VAL A 409 11.24 4.35 35.94
C VAL A 409 12.74 4.16 35.69
N ILE A 410 13.46 5.22 35.32
CA ILE A 410 14.90 5.14 35.08
C ILE A 410 15.66 4.86 36.39
N SER A 411 15.26 5.47 37.51
CA SER A 411 15.85 5.19 38.84
C SER A 411 15.72 3.72 39.21
N GLU A 412 14.52 3.17 39.04
CA GLU A 412 14.24 1.77 39.35
C GLU A 412 14.94 0.80 38.40
N LEU A 413 15.11 1.20 37.14
CA LEU A 413 15.94 0.47 36.18
C LEU A 413 17.41 0.45 36.60
N ILE A 414 17.95 1.58 37.07
CA ILE A 414 19.32 1.65 37.58
C ILE A 414 19.49 0.71 38.77
N ASP A 415 18.60 0.79 39.77
CA ASP A 415 18.66 -0.04 40.97
C ASP A 415 18.61 -1.54 40.62
N LEU A 416 17.74 -1.90 39.67
CA LEU A 416 17.60 -3.28 39.20
C LEU A 416 18.84 -3.79 38.46
N LEU A 417 19.62 -2.91 37.82
CA LEU A 417 20.81 -3.27 37.05
C LEU A 417 22.14 -3.10 37.82
N ILE A 418 22.12 -2.56 39.05
CA ILE A 418 23.31 -2.45 39.91
C ILE A 418 23.68 -3.80 40.55
N GLU A 419 22.71 -4.66 40.87
CA GLU A 419 22.94 -6.02 41.41
C GLU A 419 22.32 -7.10 40.52
N PRO A 420 22.77 -7.28 39.26
CA PRO A 420 22.16 -8.26 38.37
C PRO A 420 22.59 -9.67 38.81
N GLU A 421 21.74 -10.37 39.56
CA GLU A 421 21.99 -11.77 39.93
C GLU A 421 22.10 -12.68 38.68
N ARG A 422 21.56 -12.25 37.51
CA ARG A 422 21.56 -12.96 36.22
C ARG A 422 21.41 -12.01 35.02
N PRO A 423 21.77 -12.44 33.78
CA PRO A 423 21.44 -11.71 32.57
C PRO A 423 19.92 -11.55 32.47
N ILE A 424 19.46 -10.30 32.35
CA ILE A 424 18.04 -9.96 32.32
C ILE A 424 17.69 -9.29 30.99
N THR A 425 16.56 -9.64 30.39
CA THR A 425 16.08 -8.97 29.17
C THR A 425 15.18 -7.81 29.51
N LEU A 426 15.07 -6.83 28.62
CA LEU A 426 14.17 -5.68 28.78
C LEU A 426 12.70 -6.11 28.94
N SER A 427 12.29 -7.21 28.30
CA SER A 427 10.96 -7.82 28.52
C SER A 427 10.75 -8.30 29.96
N GLN A 428 11.79 -8.84 30.61
CA GLN A 428 11.73 -9.26 32.01
C GLN A 428 11.76 -8.05 32.94
N VAL A 429 12.60 -7.05 32.63
CA VAL A 429 12.63 -5.75 33.33
C VAL A 429 11.24 -5.12 33.32
N GLU A 430 10.56 -5.09 32.17
CA GLU A 430 9.20 -4.53 32.06
C GLU A 430 8.20 -5.23 32.99
N VAL A 431 8.29 -6.55 33.15
CA VAL A 431 7.42 -7.30 34.07
C VAL A 431 7.73 -6.95 35.53
N ILE A 432 9.01 -6.94 35.92
CA ILE A 432 9.42 -6.63 37.30
C ILE A 432 9.05 -5.19 37.66
N LEU A 433 9.33 -4.24 36.77
CA LEU A 433 8.98 -2.84 36.99
C LEU A 433 7.46 -2.62 36.99
N ALA A 434 6.69 -3.37 36.19
CA ALA A 434 5.23 -3.31 36.24
C ALA A 434 4.71 -3.75 37.62
N GLU A 435 5.24 -4.83 38.19
CA GLU A 435 4.86 -5.28 39.54
C GLU A 435 5.25 -4.25 40.61
N LYS A 436 6.44 -3.66 40.50
CA LYS A 436 6.97 -2.71 41.48
C LYS A 436 6.31 -1.32 41.40
N LEU A 437 5.97 -0.84 40.21
CA LEU A 437 5.53 0.53 39.96
C LEU A 437 4.04 0.69 39.67
N ALA A 438 3.30 -0.37 39.35
CA ALA A 438 1.87 -0.26 39.03
C ALA A 438 1.04 0.30 40.20
N GLU A 439 1.24 -0.18 41.42
CA GLU A 439 0.51 0.31 42.61
C GLU A 439 1.01 1.69 43.10
N PRO A 440 2.33 1.94 43.26
CA PRO A 440 2.80 3.22 43.83
C PRO A 440 2.63 4.43 42.89
N LEU A 441 2.74 4.22 41.57
CA LEU A 441 2.70 5.29 40.57
C LEU A 441 1.47 5.25 39.66
N GLY A 442 0.65 4.19 39.72
CA GLY A 442 -0.49 4.03 38.82
C GLY A 442 -0.10 3.92 37.34
N ILE A 443 1.14 3.51 37.05
CA ILE A 443 1.65 3.41 35.67
C ILE A 443 1.15 2.12 35.01
N SER A 444 0.55 2.25 33.83
CA SER A 444 0.13 1.07 33.05
C SER A 444 1.31 0.42 32.35
N LYS A 445 1.19 -0.88 32.06
CA LYS A 445 2.22 -1.63 31.32
C LYS A 445 2.59 -0.97 29.98
N THR A 446 1.62 -0.45 29.24
CA THR A 446 1.86 0.28 27.99
C THR A 446 2.68 1.56 28.20
N LYS A 447 2.39 2.33 29.25
CA LYS A 447 3.16 3.54 29.59
C LYS A 447 4.60 3.20 29.96
N LEU A 448 4.78 2.13 30.74
CA LEU A 448 6.10 1.62 31.10
C LEU A 448 6.89 1.16 29.87
N HIS A 449 6.23 0.46 28.95
CA HIS A 449 6.83 0.01 27.69
C HIS A 449 7.35 1.18 26.84
N ASP A 450 6.57 2.27 26.70
CA ASP A 450 7.00 3.45 25.95
C ASP A 450 8.25 4.11 26.54
N ILE A 451 8.36 4.19 27.88
CA ILE A 451 9.55 4.72 28.57
C ILE A 451 10.76 3.81 28.35
N LEU A 452 10.59 2.51 28.53
CA LEU A 452 11.66 1.52 28.33
C LEU A 452 12.13 1.47 26.87
N ASN A 453 11.22 1.66 25.91
CA ASN A 453 11.56 1.76 24.49
C ASN A 453 12.37 3.04 24.20
N ALA A 454 12.11 4.15 24.89
CA ALA A 454 12.93 5.36 24.79
C ALA A 454 14.35 5.13 25.35
N VAL A 455 14.49 4.40 26.47
CA VAL A 455 15.80 4.01 27.03
C VAL A 455 16.56 3.06 26.10
N LEU A 456 15.87 2.10 25.49
CA LEU A 456 16.48 1.19 24.52
C LEU A 456 17.06 1.96 23.33
N ARG A 457 16.26 2.86 22.74
CA ARG A 457 16.66 3.64 21.55
C ARG A 457 17.69 4.73 21.84
N SER A 458 17.89 5.08 23.11
CA SER A 458 18.94 6.02 23.52
C SER A 458 20.33 5.36 23.59
N ASN A 459 20.44 4.07 23.24
CA ASN A 459 21.68 3.29 23.23
C ASN A 459 22.40 3.24 24.60
N CYS A 460 21.63 3.31 25.69
CA CYS A 460 22.19 3.34 27.04
C CYS A 460 22.34 1.96 27.69
N LEU A 461 21.83 0.91 27.05
CA LEU A 461 21.82 -0.46 27.58
C LEU A 461 22.93 -1.29 26.93
N LEU A 462 23.69 -2.02 27.75
CA LEU A 462 24.82 -2.83 27.31
C LEU A 462 24.64 -4.30 27.69
N ASN A 463 25.08 -5.20 26.82
CA ASN A 463 25.15 -6.64 27.12
C ASN A 463 26.42 -6.98 27.92
N ASP A 464 26.61 -8.27 28.22
CA ASP A 464 27.77 -8.82 28.93
C ASP A 464 29.11 -8.58 28.21
N ARG A 465 29.07 -8.31 26.91
CA ARG A 465 30.22 -7.99 26.06
C ARG A 465 30.48 -6.49 25.94
N GLY A 466 29.65 -5.65 26.56
CA GLY A 466 29.74 -4.19 26.46
C GLY A 466 29.22 -3.64 25.12
N GLU A 467 28.44 -4.41 24.36
CA GLU A 467 27.82 -3.97 23.11
C GLU A 467 26.44 -3.36 23.39
N ILE A 468 26.04 -2.38 22.56
CA ILE A 468 24.72 -1.73 22.66
C ILE A 468 23.61 -2.73 22.37
N VAL A 469 22.65 -2.82 23.30
CA VAL A 469 21.43 -3.60 23.14
C VAL A 469 20.43 -2.85 22.28
N ILE A 470 19.86 -3.53 21.27
CA ILE A 470 18.95 -2.91 20.29
C ILE A 470 17.54 -3.52 20.27
N SER A 471 17.28 -4.52 21.12
CA SER A 471 16.04 -5.29 21.16
C SER A 471 15.63 -5.63 22.60
N PHE A 472 14.31 -5.72 22.85
CA PHE A 472 13.77 -6.18 24.13
C PHE A 472 14.10 -7.64 24.48
N ALA A 473 14.49 -8.44 23.48
CA ALA A 473 14.84 -9.86 23.65
C ALA A 473 16.32 -10.10 23.99
N GLU A 474 17.16 -9.09 23.85
CA GLU A 474 18.59 -9.18 24.16
C GLU A 474 18.83 -9.01 25.66
N THR A 475 19.87 -9.67 26.16
CA THR A 475 20.26 -9.62 27.57
C THR A 475 21.03 -8.35 27.89
N ILE A 476 20.64 -7.71 28.97
CA ILE A 476 21.26 -6.50 29.51
C ILE A 476 22.10 -6.93 30.71
N SER A 477 23.29 -6.36 30.80
CA SER A 477 24.22 -6.61 31.90
C SER A 477 24.75 -5.33 32.51
N ASN A 478 24.73 -4.22 31.78
CA ASN A 478 25.19 -2.94 32.30
C ASN A 478 24.50 -1.74 31.63
N LEU A 479 24.67 -0.57 32.21
CA LEU A 479 24.28 0.72 31.68
C LEU A 479 25.52 1.49 31.22
N VAL A 480 25.37 2.38 30.23
CA VAL A 480 26.43 3.31 29.81
C VAL A 480 26.80 4.28 30.94
N SER A 481 25.84 4.60 31.82
CA SER A 481 26.05 5.40 33.02
C SER A 481 25.02 5.00 34.09
N SER A 482 25.40 5.07 35.36
CA SER A 482 24.49 4.93 36.51
C SER A 482 23.89 6.26 36.98
N GLU A 483 24.20 7.37 36.30
CA GLU A 483 23.64 8.68 36.63
C GLU A 483 22.23 8.85 36.05
N LEU A 484 21.24 9.01 36.93
CA LEU A 484 19.83 9.22 36.57
C LEU A 484 19.63 10.33 35.52
N LEU A 485 20.19 11.52 35.79
CA LEU A 485 20.03 12.69 34.93
C LEU A 485 20.69 12.51 33.57
N PHE A 486 21.77 11.72 33.49
CA PHE A 486 22.42 11.39 32.23
C PHE A 486 21.50 10.52 31.36
N LEU A 487 20.91 9.48 31.92
CA LEU A 487 20.00 8.58 31.19
C LEU A 487 18.70 9.28 30.78
N ASP A 488 18.16 10.14 31.64
CA ASP A 488 16.98 10.95 31.33
C ASP A 488 17.26 11.91 30.17
N LYS A 489 18.41 12.60 30.21
CA LYS A 489 18.88 13.45 29.10
C LYS A 489 19.01 12.66 27.80
N LYS A 490 19.52 11.42 27.84
CA LYS A 490 19.62 10.56 26.65
C LYS A 490 18.26 10.16 26.09
N CYS A 491 17.23 10.01 26.93
CA CYS A 491 15.86 9.82 26.47
C CYS A 491 15.33 11.08 25.77
N ILE A 492 15.58 12.26 26.33
CA ILE A 492 15.21 13.55 25.73
C ILE A 492 15.88 13.74 24.36
N GLU A 493 17.18 13.46 24.25
CA GLU A 493 17.91 13.46 22.98
C GLU A 493 17.30 12.49 21.96
N ASN A 494 16.80 11.33 22.41
CA ASN A 494 16.13 10.37 21.53
C ASN A 494 14.74 10.86 21.06
N TYR A 495 13.97 11.56 21.89
CA TYR A 495 12.75 12.23 21.43
C TYR A 495 13.07 13.34 20.43
N ALA A 496 14.07 14.17 20.72
CA ALA A 496 14.56 15.22 19.83
C ALA A 496 15.04 14.64 18.49
N PHE A 497 15.75 13.50 18.52
CA PHE A 497 16.14 12.76 17.32
C PHE A 497 14.94 12.33 16.49
N ALA A 498 13.91 11.74 17.12
CA ALA A 498 12.70 11.31 16.41
C ALA A 498 11.98 12.50 15.74
N VAL A 499 11.97 13.66 16.39
CA VAL A 499 11.40 14.89 15.86
C VAL A 499 12.26 15.46 14.73
N LEU A 500 13.58 15.54 14.88
CA LEU A 500 14.50 16.03 13.84
C LEU A 500 14.55 15.13 12.61
N ALA A 501 14.40 13.81 12.80
CA ALA A 501 14.28 12.86 11.71
C ALA A 501 12.95 12.99 10.94
N ALA A 502 11.95 13.63 11.53
CA ALA A 502 10.70 13.97 10.87
C ALA A 502 10.72 15.42 10.35
N ASN A 503 11.29 16.37 11.07
CA ASN A 503 11.41 17.76 10.64
C ASN A 503 12.79 18.31 11.10
N PRO A 504 13.79 18.36 10.20
CA PRO A 504 15.15 18.78 10.54
C PRO A 504 15.26 20.23 11.05
N ASN A 505 14.24 21.06 10.80
CA ASN A 505 14.19 22.46 11.18
C ASN A 505 13.21 22.72 12.33
N TYR A 506 12.74 21.66 13.02
CA TYR A 506 11.71 21.76 14.05
C TYR A 506 12.06 22.76 15.15
N PHE A 507 13.30 22.73 15.65
CA PHE A 507 13.79 23.59 16.73
C PHE A 507 14.18 25.01 16.28
N GLU A 508 14.06 25.35 14.99
CA GLU A 508 14.28 26.73 14.52
C GLU A 508 13.11 27.65 14.88
N ASN A 509 11.94 27.08 15.18
CA ASN A 509 10.77 27.81 15.65
C ASN A 509 10.68 27.77 17.19
N ILE A 510 10.61 28.95 17.82
CA ILE A 510 10.54 29.08 19.28
C ILE A 510 9.27 28.47 19.91
N ASP A 511 8.15 28.45 19.18
CA ASP A 511 6.92 27.85 19.68
C ASP A 511 7.00 26.32 19.69
N ASN A 512 7.73 25.73 18.73
CA ASN A 512 8.03 24.30 18.70
C ASN A 512 9.00 23.89 19.81
N VAL A 513 9.98 24.75 20.14
CA VAL A 513 10.86 24.53 21.30
C VAL A 513 10.02 24.46 22.58
N ARG A 514 9.11 25.42 22.78
CA ARG A 514 8.22 25.43 23.95
C ARG A 514 7.31 24.20 24.00
N ASP A 515 6.69 23.83 22.88
CA ASP A 515 5.85 22.64 22.77
C ASP A 515 6.63 21.36 23.10
N PHE A 516 7.87 21.27 22.63
CA PHE A 516 8.77 20.16 22.95
C PHE A 516 9.11 20.08 24.42
N GLU A 517 9.58 21.17 25.03
CA GLU A 517 9.96 21.19 26.44
C GLU A 517 8.77 20.88 27.35
N GLN A 518 7.59 21.41 27.00
CA GLN A 518 6.35 21.12 27.73
C GLN A 518 5.89 19.66 27.58
N THR A 519 5.96 19.11 26.36
CA THR A 519 5.51 17.73 26.08
C THR A 519 6.46 16.69 26.63
N VAL A 520 7.77 16.93 26.52
CA VAL A 520 8.82 16.02 26.95
C VAL A 520 9.16 16.19 28.43
N GLY A 521 8.87 17.36 29.01
CA GLY A 521 9.17 17.69 30.40
C GLY A 521 10.67 17.73 30.67
N GLY A 522 11.42 18.42 29.82
CA GLY A 522 12.86 18.62 29.93
C GLY A 522 13.37 19.61 28.87
N GLU A 523 14.52 20.23 29.13
CA GLU A 523 15.11 21.23 28.22
C GLU A 523 15.50 20.61 26.87
N ILE A 524 15.39 21.40 25.79
CA ILE A 524 15.90 20.95 24.49
C ILE A 524 17.42 20.66 24.56
N PRO A 525 17.93 19.71 23.75
CA PRO A 525 19.38 19.51 23.65
C PRO A 525 20.09 20.79 23.20
N ASN A 526 21.36 20.95 23.61
CA ASN A 526 22.15 22.10 23.16
C ASN A 526 22.36 22.08 21.64
N LEU A 527 22.75 23.24 21.09
CA LEU A 527 22.88 23.42 19.64
C LEU A 527 23.83 22.40 18.99
N GLU A 528 24.96 22.12 19.61
CA GLU A 528 25.92 21.12 19.12
C GLU A 528 25.29 19.71 19.03
N THR A 529 24.53 19.33 20.05
CA THR A 529 23.81 18.04 20.08
C THR A 529 22.71 18.02 19.02
N ILE A 530 21.97 19.11 18.83
CA ILE A 530 20.95 19.23 17.78
C ILE A 530 21.56 19.00 16.40
N GLU A 531 22.69 19.63 16.09
CA GLU A 531 23.38 19.45 14.80
C GLU A 531 23.90 18.01 14.61
N GLN A 532 24.41 17.39 15.68
CA GLN A 532 24.80 15.98 15.66
C GLN A 532 23.59 15.06 15.42
N LEU A 533 22.45 15.32 16.07
CA LEU A 533 21.23 14.54 15.87
C LEU A 533 20.65 14.75 14.46
N LYS A 534 20.68 15.97 13.94
CA LYS A 534 20.24 16.33 12.59
C LYS A 534 21.08 15.58 11.54
N SER A 535 22.41 15.67 11.64
CA SER A 535 23.31 14.94 10.74
C SER A 535 23.17 13.42 10.87
N LYS A 536 22.97 12.88 12.08
CA LYS A 536 22.67 11.46 12.28
C LYS A 536 21.35 11.06 11.61
N ALA A 537 20.32 11.89 11.70
CA ALA A 537 19.01 11.62 11.10
C ALA A 537 19.08 11.60 9.57
N LEU A 538 19.77 12.59 8.97
CA LEU A 538 20.02 12.69 7.53
C LEU A 538 20.83 11.50 6.95
N ASN A 539 21.68 10.86 7.77
CA ASN A 539 22.45 9.69 7.37
C ASN A 539 21.69 8.35 7.55
N GLN A 540 20.54 8.37 8.22
CA GLN A 540 19.68 7.20 8.43
C GLN A 540 18.44 7.19 7.51
N SER A 541 18.05 8.35 6.97
CA SER A 541 17.13 8.52 5.83
C SER A 541 17.83 8.23 4.51
#